data_AF-A0A7S0BL88-F1
#
_entry.id   AF-A0A7S0BL88-F1
#
_cell.length_a   1.000
_cell.length_b   1.000
_cell.length_c   1.000
_cell.angle_alpha   90.00
_cell.angle_beta   90.00
_cell.angle_gamma   90.00
#
_symmetry.space_group_name_H-M   'P 1'
#
loop_
_entity.id
_entity.type
_entity.pdbx_description
1 polymer ?
#
loop_
_entity_poly.entity_id
_entity_poly.type
_entity_poly.pdbx_seq_one_letter_code
_entity_poly.pdbx_strand_id
1 'polypeptide(L)'
;MSKEQKPTLGSGAIKTRKRNIHTKNDPEAFRDKIFAIFDEAGGEVKQQLSLLDDDSLDYQRYGEVFAEIILAGNIVMPGGSVNQPPTEYCVFAAETDEDVLKTIDLFHQLMRRKPFLRTRLDNVMTKLLLCGSVFSEKERTNLAKASVLLIQRNMITVTVLQKLNTTACVESGFSLNFFMTMISEYTSDSNGEVDKLLVLLKNARLDQDALLEMMPPKDRSQEALNAKLTEHGLEKLVEQYEKKKKQGTLVELAEGVKERIDDKIPPTEIHQWVLGQAEVSSL
;
A
#
# COMPACT_ATOMS: atom_id res chain seq x y z
N MET A 1 33.84 -81.69 -7.02
CA MET A 1 33.99 -80.40 -7.72
C MET A 1 32.69 -79.63 -7.58
N SER A 2 32.63 -78.68 -6.66
CA SER A 2 31.43 -77.90 -6.34
C SER A 2 31.26 -76.77 -7.36
N LYS A 3 30.07 -76.70 -7.98
CA LYS A 3 29.67 -75.59 -8.85
C LYS A 3 29.46 -74.34 -8.00
N GLU A 4 30.31 -73.34 -8.19
CA GLU A 4 30.11 -71.97 -7.71
C GLU A 4 28.81 -71.40 -8.29
N GLN A 5 27.86 -71.08 -7.42
CA GLN A 5 26.62 -70.40 -7.80
C GLN A 5 26.92 -68.92 -8.06
N LYS A 6 26.55 -68.44 -9.26
CA LYS A 6 26.62 -67.01 -9.60
C LYS A 6 25.67 -66.21 -8.70
N PRO A 7 26.09 -65.04 -8.19
CA PRO A 7 25.25 -64.24 -7.31
C PRO A 7 24.01 -63.75 -8.07
N THR A 8 22.84 -64.05 -7.50
CA THR A 8 21.54 -63.64 -8.04
C THR A 8 21.33 -62.16 -7.74
N LEU A 9 21.01 -61.37 -8.76
CA LEU A 9 20.59 -59.97 -8.62
C LEU A 9 19.36 -59.94 -7.70
N GLY A 10 19.56 -59.42 -6.47
CA GLY A 10 18.46 -59.20 -5.54
C GLY A 10 17.39 -58.34 -6.22
N SER A 11 16.15 -58.82 -6.18
CA SER A 11 14.94 -58.12 -6.58
C SER A 11 14.67 -56.94 -5.63
N GLY A 12 15.57 -55.97 -5.60
CA GLY A 12 15.33 -54.67 -5.01
C GLY A 12 14.37 -53.91 -5.92
N ALA A 13 13.21 -53.52 -5.41
CA ALA A 13 12.30 -52.63 -6.10
C ALA A 13 13.07 -51.39 -6.59
N ILE A 14 13.15 -51.21 -7.91
CA ILE A 14 13.76 -50.03 -8.50
C ILE A 14 12.89 -48.85 -8.10
N LYS A 15 13.32 -48.09 -7.09
CA LYS A 15 12.73 -46.80 -6.73
C LYS A 15 13.04 -45.82 -7.86
N THR A 16 12.12 -45.70 -8.80
CA THR A 16 12.09 -44.59 -9.76
C THR A 16 12.10 -43.29 -8.97
N ARG A 17 13.14 -42.46 -9.13
CA ARG A 17 13.15 -41.11 -8.53
C ARG A 17 11.93 -40.36 -9.09
N LYS A 18 11.13 -39.74 -8.21
CA LYS A 18 10.07 -38.81 -8.61
C LYS A 18 10.70 -37.80 -9.56
N ARG A 19 10.27 -37.76 -10.82
CA ARG A 19 10.63 -36.66 -11.71
C ARG A 19 10.18 -35.39 -11.00
N ASN A 20 11.10 -34.45 -10.81
CA ASN A 20 10.75 -33.10 -10.42
C ASN A 20 10.02 -32.50 -11.63
N ILE A 21 8.69 -32.68 -11.68
CA ILE A 21 7.85 -31.94 -12.61
C ILE A 21 7.84 -30.52 -12.03
N HIS A 22 8.83 -29.72 -12.41
CA HIS A 22 8.76 -28.30 -12.20
C HIS A 22 7.63 -27.82 -13.12
N THR A 23 6.41 -27.71 -12.58
CA THR A 23 5.29 -27.11 -13.29
C THR A 23 5.81 -25.79 -13.87
N LYS A 24 5.77 -25.64 -15.19
CA LYS A 24 6.30 -24.44 -15.87
C LYS A 24 5.63 -23.20 -15.26
N ASN A 25 6.42 -22.18 -14.93
CA ASN A 25 5.87 -20.89 -14.48
C ASN A 25 5.31 -20.20 -15.71
N ASP A 26 4.00 -20.07 -15.79
CA ASP A 26 3.29 -19.56 -16.96
C ASP A 26 2.23 -18.55 -16.52
N PRO A 27 2.66 -17.32 -16.17
CA PRO A 27 1.75 -16.28 -15.68
C PRO A 27 0.77 -15.83 -16.76
N GLU A 28 1.16 -15.87 -18.03
CA GLU A 28 0.29 -15.53 -19.17
C GLU A 28 -0.85 -16.54 -19.30
N ALA A 29 -0.55 -17.84 -19.24
CA ALA A 29 -1.60 -18.86 -19.25
C ALA A 29 -2.55 -18.75 -18.04
N PHE A 30 -2.07 -18.31 -16.88
CA PHE A 30 -2.94 -18.02 -15.74
C PHE A 30 -3.83 -16.79 -16.01
N ARG A 31 -3.25 -15.69 -16.51
CA ARG A 31 -4.02 -14.49 -16.90
C ARG A 31 -5.11 -14.82 -17.91
N ASP A 32 -4.79 -15.57 -18.96
CA ASP A 32 -5.74 -15.88 -20.03
C ASP A 32 -6.94 -16.69 -19.51
N LYS A 33 -6.73 -17.54 -18.49
CA LYS A 33 -7.83 -18.21 -17.78
C LYS A 33 -8.70 -17.23 -16.99
N ILE A 34 -8.09 -16.26 -16.31
CA ILE A 34 -8.83 -15.22 -15.58
C ILE A 34 -9.67 -14.37 -16.55
N PHE A 35 -9.12 -14.02 -17.72
CA PHE A 35 -9.86 -13.28 -18.75
C PHE A 35 -11.04 -14.09 -19.27
N ALA A 36 -10.83 -15.39 -19.59
CA ALA A 36 -11.92 -16.27 -20.00
C ALA A 36 -13.03 -16.39 -18.95
N ILE A 37 -12.67 -16.41 -17.65
CA ILE A 37 -13.66 -16.40 -16.55
C ILE A 37 -14.46 -15.10 -16.54
N PHE A 38 -13.82 -13.94 -16.73
CA PHE A 38 -14.52 -12.67 -16.78
C PHE A 38 -15.45 -12.56 -17.99
N ASP A 39 -15.00 -13.02 -19.15
CA ASP A 39 -15.81 -13.08 -20.37
C ASP A 39 -17.01 -14.03 -20.20
N GLU A 40 -16.81 -15.20 -19.61
CA GLU A 40 -17.89 -16.17 -19.31
C GLU A 40 -18.92 -15.61 -18.34
N ALA A 41 -18.47 -14.85 -17.34
CA ALA A 41 -19.35 -14.27 -16.33
C ALA A 41 -20.12 -13.03 -16.81
N GLY A 42 -19.72 -12.40 -17.93
CA GLY A 42 -20.44 -11.27 -18.53
C GLY A 42 -20.67 -10.09 -17.58
N GLY A 43 -19.75 -9.83 -16.65
CA GLY A 43 -19.86 -8.78 -15.64
C GLY A 43 -20.74 -9.11 -14.42
N GLU A 44 -21.33 -10.30 -14.33
CA GLU A 44 -22.06 -10.71 -13.13
C GLU A 44 -21.11 -11.09 -11.99
N VAL A 45 -20.99 -10.21 -10.99
CA VAL A 45 -20.09 -10.39 -9.83
C VAL A 45 -20.27 -11.72 -9.11
N LYS A 46 -21.51 -12.22 -8.98
CA LYS A 46 -21.78 -13.52 -8.34
C LYS A 46 -21.21 -14.68 -9.14
N GLN A 47 -21.36 -14.64 -10.46
CA GLN A 47 -20.82 -15.65 -11.35
C GLN A 47 -19.30 -15.58 -11.40
N GLN A 48 -18.72 -14.37 -11.52
CA GLN A 48 -17.27 -14.15 -11.43
C GLN A 48 -16.70 -14.75 -10.14
N LEU A 49 -17.29 -14.46 -8.99
CA LEU A 49 -16.83 -14.99 -7.71
C LEU A 49 -16.91 -16.53 -7.66
N SER A 50 -17.99 -17.13 -8.20
CA SER A 50 -18.14 -18.58 -8.25
C SER A 50 -17.08 -19.25 -9.12
N LEU A 51 -16.73 -18.65 -10.27
CA LEU A 51 -15.76 -19.20 -11.20
C LEU A 51 -14.31 -18.97 -10.73
N LEU A 52 -14.04 -17.82 -10.10
CA LEU A 52 -12.73 -17.50 -9.51
C LEU A 52 -12.44 -18.33 -8.25
N ASP A 53 -13.46 -18.88 -7.60
CA ASP A 53 -13.25 -19.74 -6.44
C ASP A 53 -13.01 -21.21 -6.81
N ASP A 54 -12.45 -21.46 -8.00
CA ASP A 54 -11.98 -22.77 -8.43
C ASP A 54 -10.60 -23.11 -7.84
N ASP A 55 -10.49 -24.25 -7.17
CA ASP A 55 -9.22 -24.77 -6.63
C ASP A 55 -8.21 -25.18 -7.71
N SER A 56 -8.63 -25.30 -8.98
CA SER A 56 -7.75 -25.52 -10.12
C SER A 56 -6.89 -24.29 -10.47
N LEU A 57 -7.27 -23.10 -9.99
CA LEU A 57 -6.52 -21.86 -10.12
C LEU A 57 -5.43 -21.79 -9.04
N ASP A 58 -4.17 -21.87 -9.45
CA ASP A 58 -3.01 -21.84 -8.55
C ASP A 58 -2.70 -20.42 -8.07
N TYR A 59 -3.55 -19.89 -7.19
CA TYR A 59 -3.40 -18.59 -6.54
C TYR A 59 -2.16 -18.51 -5.64
N GLN A 60 -1.66 -19.64 -5.14
CA GLN A 60 -0.47 -19.65 -4.31
C GLN A 60 0.75 -19.20 -5.12
N ARG A 61 0.81 -19.66 -6.37
CA ARG A 61 1.85 -19.31 -7.34
C ARG A 61 1.58 -17.99 -8.05
N TYR A 62 0.35 -17.75 -8.47
CA TYR A 62 -0.02 -16.63 -9.35
C TYR A 62 -0.83 -15.54 -8.64
N GLY A 63 -0.85 -15.50 -7.31
CA GLY A 63 -1.62 -14.51 -6.56
C GLY A 63 -1.21 -13.05 -6.82
N GLU A 64 0.07 -12.80 -7.11
CA GLU A 64 0.53 -11.47 -7.56
C GLU A 64 -0.01 -11.15 -8.96
N VAL A 65 0.03 -12.10 -9.90
CA VAL A 65 -0.56 -11.94 -11.24
C VAL A 65 -2.06 -11.65 -11.15
N PHE A 66 -2.77 -12.38 -10.28
CA PHE A 66 -4.19 -12.14 -10.05
C PHE A 66 -4.46 -10.73 -9.52
N ALA A 67 -3.72 -10.30 -8.51
CA ALA A 67 -3.85 -8.94 -7.97
C ALA A 67 -3.51 -7.86 -9.01
N GLU A 68 -2.52 -8.07 -9.87
CA GLU A 68 -2.21 -7.18 -11.00
C GLU A 68 -3.38 -7.09 -11.98
N ILE A 69 -4.01 -8.21 -12.32
CA ILE A 69 -5.19 -8.24 -13.20
C ILE A 69 -6.37 -7.48 -12.57
N ILE A 70 -6.66 -7.72 -11.28
CA ILE A 70 -7.78 -7.07 -10.59
C ILE A 70 -7.58 -5.55 -10.49
N LEU A 71 -6.36 -5.08 -10.25
CA LEU A 71 -6.08 -3.66 -10.07
C LEU A 71 -5.80 -2.94 -11.40
N ALA A 72 -4.90 -3.48 -12.22
CA ALA A 72 -4.38 -2.83 -13.42
C ALA A 72 -4.85 -3.47 -14.74
N GLY A 73 -5.66 -4.53 -14.67
CA GLY A 73 -6.28 -5.16 -15.84
C GLY A 73 -5.38 -6.10 -16.62
N ASN A 74 -4.08 -6.18 -16.33
CA ASN A 74 -3.17 -7.16 -16.94
C ASN A 74 -1.94 -7.35 -16.04
N ILE A 75 -1.03 -8.25 -16.45
CA ILE A 75 0.30 -8.37 -15.86
C ILE A 75 1.04 -7.06 -16.08
N VAL A 76 1.49 -6.46 -14.97
CA VAL A 76 2.20 -5.18 -14.99
C VAL A 76 3.68 -5.46 -15.23
N MET A 77 4.29 -4.80 -16.20
CA MET A 77 5.72 -4.94 -16.48
C MET A 77 6.56 -4.12 -15.51
N PRO A 78 7.87 -4.38 -15.41
CA PRO A 78 8.79 -3.44 -14.76
C PRO A 78 8.63 -2.05 -15.40
N GLY A 79 8.35 -1.04 -14.57
CA GLY A 79 8.07 0.33 -15.03
C GLY A 79 6.59 0.66 -15.23
N GLY A 80 5.67 -0.28 -15.00
CA GLY A 80 4.24 0.03 -14.87
C GLY A 80 3.40 -0.16 -16.12
N SER A 81 4.00 -0.39 -17.29
CA SER A 81 3.24 -0.64 -18.51
C SER A 81 2.59 -2.03 -18.53
N VAL A 82 1.56 -2.20 -19.37
CA VAL A 82 0.96 -3.50 -19.69
C VAL A 82 1.26 -3.86 -21.15
N ASN A 83 1.63 -5.12 -21.42
CA ASN A 83 2.05 -5.55 -22.76
C ASN A 83 0.88 -5.90 -23.70
N GLN A 84 -0.31 -6.11 -23.13
CA GLN A 84 -1.52 -6.49 -23.85
C GLN A 84 -2.68 -5.66 -23.34
N PRO A 85 -3.77 -5.53 -24.12
CA PRO A 85 -4.96 -4.82 -23.68
C PRO A 85 -5.40 -5.30 -22.29
N PRO A 86 -5.61 -4.36 -21.33
CA PRO A 86 -6.15 -4.72 -20.03
C PRO A 86 -7.60 -5.18 -20.16
N THR A 87 -8.04 -6.04 -19.25
CA THR A 87 -9.47 -6.35 -19.10
C THR A 87 -10.22 -5.11 -18.59
N GLU A 88 -11.47 -4.95 -19.02
CA GLU A 88 -12.37 -3.91 -18.51
C GLU A 88 -12.85 -4.19 -17.07
N TYR A 89 -12.74 -5.44 -16.60
CA TYR A 89 -13.12 -5.86 -15.25
C TYR A 89 -11.98 -5.63 -14.23
N CYS A 90 -11.45 -4.41 -14.19
CA CYS A 90 -10.40 -4.02 -13.25
C CYS A 90 -10.58 -2.60 -12.71
N VAL A 91 -9.86 -2.27 -11.62
CA VAL A 91 -9.92 -0.95 -10.99
C VAL A 91 -9.51 0.17 -11.95
N PHE A 92 -8.48 -0.02 -12.76
CA PHE A 92 -8.00 1.02 -13.69
C PHE A 92 -9.01 1.34 -14.79
N ALA A 93 -9.81 0.36 -15.21
CA ALA A 93 -10.86 0.56 -16.21
C ALA A 93 -12.16 1.13 -15.64
N ALA A 94 -12.41 1.00 -14.33
CA ALA A 94 -13.64 1.45 -13.67
C ALA A 94 -14.05 2.88 -14.07
N GLU A 95 -15.31 3.04 -14.47
CA GLU A 95 -15.88 4.34 -14.87
C GLU A 95 -16.55 5.07 -13.69
N THR A 96 -16.95 4.32 -12.66
CA THR A 96 -17.61 4.86 -11.48
C THR A 96 -16.99 4.33 -10.18
N ASP A 97 -17.26 5.04 -9.09
CA ASP A 97 -16.83 4.65 -7.75
C ASP A 97 -17.47 3.32 -7.30
N GLU A 98 -18.69 3.06 -7.79
CA GLU A 98 -19.38 1.80 -7.57
C GLU A 98 -18.65 0.63 -8.26
N ASP A 99 -18.04 0.85 -9.43
CA ASP A 99 -17.28 -0.18 -10.14
C ASP A 99 -15.96 -0.50 -9.43
N VAL A 100 -15.30 0.52 -8.87
CA VAL A 100 -14.13 0.33 -7.99
C VAL A 100 -14.55 -0.49 -6.76
N LEU A 101 -15.66 -0.11 -6.12
CA LEU A 101 -16.20 -0.79 -4.93
C LEU A 101 -16.49 -2.26 -5.21
N LYS A 102 -17.22 -2.55 -6.31
CA LYS A 102 -17.57 -3.90 -6.77
C LYS A 102 -16.33 -4.76 -6.99
N THR A 103 -15.33 -4.21 -7.69
CA THR A 103 -14.09 -4.92 -7.99
C THR A 103 -13.33 -5.28 -6.70
N ILE A 104 -13.20 -4.33 -5.77
CA ILE A 104 -12.55 -4.59 -4.48
C ILE A 104 -13.38 -5.55 -3.61
N ASP A 105 -14.72 -5.49 -3.66
CA ASP A 105 -15.58 -6.42 -2.90
C ASP A 105 -15.48 -7.86 -3.41
N LEU A 106 -15.42 -8.04 -4.72
CA LEU A 106 -15.15 -9.34 -5.33
C LEU A 106 -13.81 -9.90 -4.83
N PHE A 107 -12.75 -9.08 -4.88
CA PHE A 107 -11.44 -9.52 -4.42
C PHE A 107 -11.41 -9.79 -2.91
N HIS A 108 -12.08 -8.95 -2.11
CA HIS A 108 -12.20 -9.15 -0.67
C HIS A 108 -12.87 -10.47 -0.34
N GLN A 109 -13.97 -10.82 -1.01
CA GLN A 109 -14.67 -12.08 -0.81
C GLN A 109 -13.79 -13.29 -1.13
N LEU A 110 -13.01 -13.24 -2.22
CA LEU A 110 -12.06 -14.29 -2.57
C LEU A 110 -10.95 -14.41 -1.52
N MET A 111 -10.39 -13.27 -1.07
CA MET A 111 -9.33 -13.23 -0.07
C MET A 111 -9.74 -13.82 1.28
N ARG A 112 -11.01 -13.73 1.67
CA ARG A 112 -11.51 -14.36 2.92
C ARG A 112 -11.31 -15.88 2.92
N ARG A 113 -11.36 -16.53 1.74
CA ARG A 113 -11.13 -17.97 1.58
C ARG A 113 -9.66 -18.29 1.29
N LYS A 114 -8.89 -17.32 0.80
CA LYS A 114 -7.49 -17.46 0.36
C LYS A 114 -6.62 -16.37 1.03
N PRO A 115 -6.42 -16.40 2.37
CA PRO A 115 -5.80 -15.30 3.12
C PRO A 115 -4.33 -15.03 2.76
N PHE A 116 -3.62 -16.01 2.19
CA PHE A 116 -2.25 -15.84 1.68
C PHE A 116 -2.14 -14.81 0.55
N LEU A 117 -3.25 -14.45 -0.11
CA LEU A 117 -3.30 -13.39 -1.11
C LEU A 117 -3.01 -12.01 -0.52
N ARG A 118 -3.13 -11.81 0.80
CA ARG A 118 -2.81 -10.54 1.46
C ARG A 118 -1.37 -10.08 1.19
N THR A 119 -0.40 -10.97 1.38
CA THR A 119 1.02 -10.64 1.12
C THR A 119 1.27 -10.39 -0.37
N ARG A 120 0.57 -11.12 -1.25
CA ARG A 120 0.64 -10.91 -2.71
C ARG A 120 0.11 -9.54 -3.10
N LEU A 121 -1.00 -9.12 -2.49
CA LEU A 121 -1.58 -7.81 -2.70
C LEU A 121 -0.67 -6.68 -2.20
N ASP A 122 -0.04 -6.83 -1.02
CA ASP A 122 0.94 -5.86 -0.52
C ASP A 122 2.11 -5.65 -1.50
N ASN A 123 2.60 -6.73 -2.13
CA ASN A 123 3.64 -6.68 -3.16
C ASN A 123 3.17 -5.93 -4.42
N VAL A 124 1.95 -6.22 -4.89
CA VAL A 124 1.38 -5.55 -6.07
C VAL A 124 1.10 -4.07 -5.78
N MET A 125 0.53 -3.74 -4.62
CA MET A 125 0.33 -2.34 -4.22
C MET A 125 1.65 -1.58 -4.18
N THR A 126 2.69 -2.16 -3.58
CA THR A 126 4.04 -1.58 -3.59
C THR A 126 4.54 -1.31 -5.02
N LYS A 127 4.36 -2.27 -5.92
CA LYS A 127 4.75 -2.14 -7.32
C LYS A 127 3.97 -1.02 -8.04
N LEU A 128 2.64 -0.98 -7.89
CA LEU A 128 1.80 0.04 -8.51
C LEU A 128 2.13 1.44 -7.99
N LEU A 129 2.33 1.61 -6.68
CA LEU A 129 2.70 2.91 -6.09
C LEU A 129 4.05 3.43 -6.63
N LEU A 130 5.02 2.55 -6.85
CA LEU A 130 6.32 2.91 -7.45
C LEU A 130 6.22 3.31 -8.93
N CYS A 131 5.19 2.82 -9.64
CA CYS A 131 4.96 3.11 -11.05
C CYS A 131 3.90 4.20 -11.29
N GLY A 132 3.40 4.82 -10.23
CA GLY A 132 2.25 5.73 -10.30
C GLY A 132 2.40 6.90 -11.28
N SER A 133 3.62 7.36 -11.52
CA SER A 133 3.93 8.44 -12.47
C SER A 133 3.69 8.07 -13.94
N VAL A 134 3.57 6.78 -14.27
CA VAL A 134 3.29 6.30 -15.63
C VAL A 134 1.79 6.17 -15.90
N PHE A 135 0.99 6.02 -14.85
CA PHE A 135 -0.47 5.90 -14.99
C PHE A 135 -1.12 7.24 -15.35
N SER A 136 -2.24 7.17 -16.05
CA SER A 136 -3.12 8.30 -16.35
C SER A 136 -3.78 8.85 -15.09
N GLU A 137 -4.34 10.05 -15.18
CA GLU A 137 -5.06 10.68 -14.06
C GLU A 137 -6.24 9.83 -13.57
N LYS A 138 -7.03 9.26 -14.49
CA LYS A 138 -8.14 8.35 -14.16
C LYS A 138 -7.64 7.14 -13.35
N GLU A 139 -6.59 6.47 -13.84
CA GLU A 139 -6.03 5.29 -13.16
C GLU A 139 -5.49 5.62 -11.77
N ARG A 140 -4.83 6.78 -11.61
CA ARG A 140 -4.34 7.25 -10.30
C ARG A 140 -5.48 7.52 -9.32
N THR A 141 -6.55 8.16 -9.79
CA THR A 141 -7.75 8.43 -8.99
C THR A 141 -8.42 7.12 -8.56
N ASN A 142 -8.60 6.18 -9.49
CA ASN A 142 -9.17 4.87 -9.19
C ASN A 142 -8.27 4.07 -8.23
N LEU A 143 -6.94 4.16 -8.38
CA LEU A 143 -6.00 3.54 -7.46
C LEU A 143 -6.07 4.14 -6.05
N ALA A 144 -6.25 5.47 -5.93
CA ALA A 144 -6.43 6.14 -4.65
C ALA A 144 -7.71 5.65 -3.95
N LYS A 145 -8.83 5.61 -4.67
CA LYS A 145 -10.12 5.07 -4.20
C LYS A 145 -10.02 3.60 -3.78
N ALA A 146 -9.41 2.77 -4.62
CA ALA A 146 -9.14 1.39 -4.28
C ALA A 146 -8.26 1.26 -3.03
N SER A 147 -7.23 2.10 -2.88
CA SER A 147 -6.35 2.08 -1.70
C SER A 147 -7.12 2.36 -0.41
N VAL A 148 -8.06 3.30 -0.42
CA VAL A 148 -8.97 3.57 0.72
C VAL A 148 -9.76 2.31 1.09
N LEU A 149 -10.44 1.70 0.11
CA LEU A 149 -11.24 0.50 0.33
C LEU A 149 -10.41 -0.68 0.85
N LEU A 150 -9.21 -0.86 0.30
CA LEU A 150 -8.27 -1.91 0.72
C LEU A 150 -7.81 -1.71 2.17
N ILE A 151 -7.59 -0.46 2.60
CA ILE A 151 -7.24 -0.11 3.98
C ILE A 151 -8.43 -0.35 4.91
N GLN A 152 -9.60 0.19 4.59
CA GLN A 152 -10.82 0.05 5.40
C GLN A 152 -11.21 -1.42 5.60
N ARG A 153 -11.00 -2.28 4.58
CA ARG A 153 -11.26 -3.72 4.62
C ARG A 153 -10.12 -4.55 5.21
N ASN A 154 -9.04 -3.92 5.66
CA ASN A 154 -7.83 -4.59 6.17
C ASN A 154 -7.20 -5.59 5.17
N MET A 155 -7.35 -5.34 3.87
CA MET A 155 -6.82 -6.18 2.81
C MET A 155 -5.33 -5.97 2.57
N ILE A 156 -4.81 -4.79 2.92
CA ILE A 156 -3.39 -4.45 2.78
C ILE A 156 -2.80 -3.94 4.09
N THR A 157 -1.47 -3.88 4.15
CA THR A 157 -0.75 -3.22 5.24
C THR A 157 -0.45 -1.78 4.85
N VAL A 158 -0.80 -0.81 5.69
CA VAL A 158 -0.61 0.64 5.39
C VAL A 158 0.85 1.02 5.13
N THR A 159 1.81 0.22 5.62
CA THR A 159 3.25 0.39 5.36
C THR A 159 3.62 0.36 3.87
N VAL A 160 2.79 -0.20 2.98
CA VAL A 160 3.05 -0.15 1.53
C VAL A 160 3.10 1.29 1.01
N LEU A 161 2.39 2.23 1.65
CA LEU A 161 2.39 3.64 1.29
C LEU A 161 3.72 4.34 1.57
N GLN A 162 4.61 3.77 2.40
CA GLN A 162 5.97 4.30 2.61
C GLN A 162 6.78 4.41 1.30
N LYS A 163 6.40 3.64 0.28
CA LYS A 163 7.06 3.66 -1.05
C LYS A 163 6.87 4.98 -1.79
N LEU A 164 5.87 5.77 -1.40
CA LEU A 164 5.67 7.12 -1.92
C LEU A 164 6.83 8.06 -1.55
N ASN A 165 7.58 7.81 -0.46
CA ASN A 165 8.73 8.64 -0.06
C ASN A 165 10.01 8.36 -0.86
N THR A 166 9.98 7.46 -1.85
CA THR A 166 11.16 7.22 -2.69
C THR A 166 11.46 8.42 -3.58
N THR A 167 12.75 8.69 -3.82
CA THR A 167 13.20 9.84 -4.62
C THR A 167 12.49 9.92 -5.97
N ALA A 168 12.33 8.79 -6.66
CA ALA A 168 11.63 8.73 -7.95
C ALA A 168 10.16 9.17 -7.86
N CYS A 169 9.43 8.73 -6.83
CA CYS A 169 8.04 9.13 -6.61
C CYS A 169 7.92 10.63 -6.27
N VAL A 170 8.84 11.16 -5.45
CA VAL A 170 8.86 12.57 -5.04
C VAL A 170 9.18 13.49 -6.23
N GLU A 171 10.21 13.17 -7.00
CA GLU A 171 10.63 13.96 -8.17
C GLU A 171 9.57 13.99 -9.27
N SER A 172 8.78 12.91 -9.41
CA SER A 172 7.68 12.85 -10.37
C SER A 172 6.45 13.70 -9.98
N GLY A 173 6.40 14.23 -8.75
CA GLY A 173 5.22 14.92 -8.21
C GLY A 173 4.02 13.99 -7.93
N PHE A 174 4.13 12.68 -8.23
CA PHE A 174 3.07 11.71 -7.97
C PHE A 174 2.83 11.50 -6.48
N SER A 175 3.90 11.44 -5.69
CA SER A 175 3.89 11.04 -4.28
C SER A 175 2.85 11.79 -3.44
N LEU A 176 3.04 13.11 -3.29
CA LEU A 176 2.19 13.95 -2.47
C LEU A 176 0.76 14.03 -3.03
N ASN A 177 0.61 14.21 -4.35
CA ASN A 177 -0.71 14.35 -4.98
C ASN A 177 -1.57 13.08 -4.79
N PHE A 178 -0.97 11.91 -4.98
CA PHE A 178 -1.64 10.64 -4.73
C PHE A 178 -2.05 10.49 -3.26
N PHE A 179 -1.13 10.81 -2.34
CA PHE A 179 -1.40 10.71 -0.91
C PHE A 179 -2.53 11.65 -0.47
N MET A 180 -2.53 12.90 -0.96
CA MET A 180 -3.59 13.87 -0.69
C MET A 180 -4.94 13.39 -1.22
N THR A 181 -4.98 12.92 -2.47
CA THR A 181 -6.20 12.36 -3.09
C THR A 181 -6.75 11.20 -2.27
N MET A 182 -5.88 10.27 -1.85
CA MET A 182 -6.27 9.11 -1.04
C MET A 182 -6.82 9.51 0.32
N ILE A 183 -6.20 10.48 1.00
CA ILE A 183 -6.71 10.94 2.30
C ILE A 183 -8.04 11.68 2.14
N SER A 184 -8.18 12.58 1.16
CA SER A 184 -9.44 13.27 0.91
C SER A 184 -10.58 12.29 0.60
N GLU A 185 -10.28 11.23 -0.14
CA GLU A 185 -11.25 10.15 -0.38
C GLU A 185 -11.61 9.40 0.91
N TYR A 186 -10.61 9.08 1.74
CA TYR A 186 -10.82 8.40 3.02
C TYR A 186 -11.72 9.23 3.95
N THR A 187 -11.57 10.56 3.98
CA THR A 187 -12.33 11.44 4.86
C THR A 187 -13.71 11.83 4.32
N SER A 188 -13.91 11.77 3.01
CA SER A 188 -15.19 12.09 2.36
C SER A 188 -16.19 10.94 2.48
N ASP A 189 -15.71 9.69 2.52
CA ASP A 189 -16.56 8.53 2.77
C ASP A 189 -17.05 8.55 4.24
N SER A 190 -18.36 8.41 4.44
CA SER A 190 -19.05 8.60 5.73
C SER A 190 -18.69 7.55 6.79
N ASN A 191 -17.82 6.59 6.44
CA ASN A 191 -17.25 5.56 7.31
C ASN A 191 -15.80 5.87 7.78
N GLY A 192 -15.15 6.90 7.24
CA GLY A 192 -13.76 7.24 7.53
C GLY A 192 -13.60 8.15 8.75
N GLU A 193 -13.46 7.57 9.94
CA GLU A 193 -13.04 8.35 11.10
C GLU A 193 -11.60 8.83 10.91
N VAL A 194 -11.42 10.14 10.79
CA VAL A 194 -10.10 10.80 10.68
C VAL A 194 -9.14 10.29 11.76
N ASP A 195 -9.62 10.10 12.99
CA ASP A 195 -8.84 9.56 14.11
C ASP A 195 -8.33 8.13 13.86
N LYS A 196 -9.12 7.28 13.22
CA LYS A 196 -8.67 5.94 12.82
C LYS A 196 -7.58 6.02 11.77
N LEU A 197 -7.74 6.89 10.77
CA LEU A 197 -6.73 7.11 9.73
C LEU A 197 -5.40 7.58 10.34
N LEU A 198 -5.46 8.54 11.25
CA LEU A 198 -4.30 9.04 11.98
C LEU A 198 -3.54 7.94 12.73
N VAL A 199 -4.25 7.06 13.41
CA VAL A 199 -3.65 5.90 14.10
C VAL A 199 -3.00 4.96 13.09
N LEU A 200 -3.66 4.68 11.96
CA LEU A 200 -3.12 3.83 10.90
C LEU A 200 -1.84 4.42 10.30
N LEU A 201 -1.84 5.71 9.95
CA LEU A 201 -0.69 6.43 9.40
C LEU A 201 0.47 6.47 10.39
N LYS A 202 0.19 6.76 11.68
CA LYS A 202 1.19 6.74 12.74
C LYS A 202 1.84 5.35 12.87
N ASN A 203 1.04 4.28 12.88
CA ASN A 203 1.54 2.92 12.97
C ASN A 203 2.37 2.51 11.73
N ALA A 204 2.03 3.07 10.57
CA ALA A 204 2.79 2.91 9.35
C ALA A 204 4.00 3.85 9.23
N ARG A 205 4.33 4.65 10.25
CA ARG A 205 5.40 5.66 10.21
C ARG A 205 5.25 6.65 9.05
N LEU A 206 4.00 7.01 8.74
CA LEU A 206 3.63 8.05 7.78
C LEU A 206 3.16 9.28 8.56
N ASP A 207 4.05 9.80 9.40
CA ASP A 207 3.80 11.00 10.18
C ASP A 207 4.12 12.27 9.37
N GLN A 208 4.01 13.43 10.02
CA GLN A 208 4.22 14.73 9.38
C GLN A 208 5.58 14.84 8.67
N ASP A 209 6.64 14.26 9.24
CA ASP A 209 7.97 14.29 8.64
C ASP A 209 8.00 13.44 7.36
N ALA A 210 7.37 12.27 7.38
CA ALA A 210 7.21 11.46 6.17
C ALA A 210 6.41 12.19 5.08
N LEU A 211 5.36 12.94 5.44
CA LEU A 211 4.60 13.76 4.48
C LEU A 211 5.44 14.93 3.93
N LEU A 212 6.27 15.56 4.76
CA LEU A 212 7.22 16.58 4.30
C LEU A 212 8.21 15.99 3.30
N GLU A 213 8.70 14.76 3.53
CA GLU A 213 9.57 14.07 2.60
C GLU A 213 8.91 13.76 1.24
N MET A 214 7.58 13.63 1.19
CA MET A 214 6.83 13.48 -0.07
C MET A 214 6.83 14.76 -0.92
N MET A 215 7.14 15.92 -0.34
CA MET A 215 7.24 17.18 -1.07
C MET A 215 8.59 17.31 -1.78
N PRO A 216 8.65 17.97 -2.95
CA PRO A 216 9.90 18.31 -3.60
C PRO A 216 10.83 19.09 -2.64
N PRO A 217 12.15 18.82 -2.62
CA PRO A 217 13.06 19.43 -1.63
C PRO A 217 13.04 20.96 -1.57
N LYS A 218 12.70 21.63 -2.69
CA LYS A 218 12.64 23.09 -2.79
C LYS A 218 11.40 23.69 -2.11
N ASP A 219 10.35 22.90 -1.98
CA ASP A 219 9.04 23.33 -1.48
C ASP A 219 8.76 22.79 -0.07
N ARG A 220 9.73 22.10 0.55
CA ARG A 220 9.60 21.50 1.87
C ARG A 220 9.54 22.59 2.95
N SER A 221 8.33 22.89 3.39
CA SER A 221 8.09 23.62 4.62
C SER A 221 6.82 23.14 5.30
N GLN A 222 6.73 23.35 6.61
CA GLN A 222 5.53 22.99 7.38
C GLN A 222 4.34 23.83 6.94
N GLU A 223 4.57 25.10 6.63
CA GLU A 223 3.55 26.03 6.16
C GLU A 223 2.97 25.57 4.82
N ALA A 224 3.84 25.13 3.88
CA ALA A 224 3.40 24.65 2.58
C ALA A 224 2.65 23.31 2.67
N LEU A 225 3.08 22.41 3.57
CA LEU A 225 2.34 21.17 3.83
C LEU A 225 0.97 21.45 4.44
N ASN A 226 0.90 22.28 5.47
CA ASN A 226 -0.35 22.64 6.13
C ASN A 226 -1.31 23.33 5.15
N ALA A 227 -0.82 24.24 4.31
CA ALA A 227 -1.63 24.87 3.28
C ALA A 227 -2.25 23.85 2.31
N LYS A 228 -1.46 22.87 1.84
CA LYS A 228 -1.96 21.78 0.98
C LYS A 228 -2.96 20.89 1.69
N LEU A 229 -2.73 20.55 2.95
CA LEU A 229 -3.67 19.75 3.75
C LEU A 229 -5.02 20.47 3.92
N THR A 230 -4.99 21.76 4.24
CA THR A 230 -6.20 22.59 4.35
C THR A 230 -6.94 22.70 3.02
N GLU A 231 -6.22 22.90 1.90
CA GLU A 231 -6.81 22.90 0.56
C GLU A 231 -7.58 21.60 0.24
N HIS A 232 -7.13 20.48 0.81
CA HIS A 232 -7.72 19.16 0.64
C HIS A 232 -8.77 18.79 1.72
N GLY A 233 -9.19 19.76 2.55
CA GLY A 233 -10.19 19.57 3.60
C GLY A 233 -9.71 18.75 4.80
N LEU A 234 -8.41 18.83 5.12
CA LEU A 234 -7.75 18.04 6.16
C LEU A 234 -7.33 18.91 7.36
N GLU A 235 -8.15 19.88 7.73
CA GLU A 235 -7.87 20.83 8.82
C GLU A 235 -7.65 20.12 10.16
N LYS A 236 -8.44 19.05 10.43
CA LYS A 236 -8.26 18.22 11.63
C LYS A 236 -6.86 17.59 11.71
N LEU A 237 -6.28 17.22 10.58
CA LEU A 237 -4.93 16.66 10.52
C LEU A 237 -3.89 17.74 10.83
N VAL A 238 -4.08 18.94 10.29
CA VAL A 238 -3.25 20.12 10.59
C VAL A 238 -3.30 20.47 12.08
N GLU A 239 -4.49 20.57 12.68
CA GLU A 239 -4.68 20.86 14.11
C GLU A 239 -3.93 19.85 15.00
N GLN A 240 -3.97 18.57 14.65
CA GLN A 240 -3.25 17.54 15.42
C GLN A 240 -1.74 17.65 15.29
N TYR A 241 -1.23 17.96 14.09
CA TYR A 241 0.19 18.20 13.88
C TYR A 241 0.68 19.43 14.66
N GLU A 242 -0.07 20.53 14.65
CA GLU A 242 0.24 21.72 15.43
C GLU A 242 0.21 21.45 16.94
N LYS A 243 -0.80 20.71 17.42
CA LYS A 243 -0.89 20.32 18.84
C LYS A 243 0.30 19.46 19.27
N LYS A 244 0.71 18.51 18.42
CA LYS A 244 1.88 17.65 18.68
C LYS A 244 3.18 18.46 18.71
N LYS A 245 3.34 19.42 17.77
CA LYS A 245 4.47 20.34 17.74
C LYS A 245 4.56 21.17 19.01
N LYS A 246 3.46 21.84 19.40
CA LYS A 246 3.39 22.64 20.64
C LYS A 246 3.73 21.80 21.88
N GLN A 247 3.18 20.59 21.96
CA GLN A 247 3.48 19.69 23.08
C GLN A 247 4.97 19.30 23.12
N GLY A 248 5.60 19.05 21.98
CA GLY A 248 7.05 18.81 21.88
C GLY A 248 7.86 20.00 22.38
N THR A 249 7.55 21.21 21.92
CA THR A 249 8.22 22.44 22.37
C THR A 249 8.08 22.66 23.88
N LEU A 250 6.91 22.38 24.46
CA LEU A 250 6.71 22.48 25.91
C LEU A 250 7.57 21.47 26.69
N VAL A 251 7.75 20.26 26.16
CA VAL A 251 8.63 19.25 26.77
C VAL A 251 10.09 19.68 26.68
N GLU A 252 10.56 20.14 25.52
CA GLU A 252 11.92 20.66 25.34
C GLU A 252 12.19 21.87 26.23
N LEU A 253 11.22 22.78 26.35
CA LEU A 253 11.30 23.93 27.25
C LEU A 253 11.41 23.48 28.71
N ALA A 254 10.60 22.52 29.13
CA ALA A 254 10.63 21.98 30.50
C ALA A 254 11.97 21.28 30.81
N GLU A 255 12.51 20.51 29.86
CA GLU A 255 13.82 19.89 29.99
C GLU A 255 14.95 20.93 30.05
N GLY A 256 14.91 21.94 29.18
CA GLY A 256 15.88 23.03 29.17
C GLY A 256 15.82 23.92 30.41
N VAL A 257 14.64 24.11 31.03
CA VAL A 257 14.51 24.73 32.36
C VAL A 257 15.17 23.85 33.42
N LYS A 258 14.91 22.54 33.40
CA LYS A 258 15.45 21.59 34.38
C LYS A 258 16.98 21.57 34.36
N GLU A 259 17.59 21.47 33.19
CA GLU A 259 19.05 21.50 33.02
C GLU A 259 19.67 22.78 33.60
N ARG A 260 19.06 23.94 33.33
CA ARG A 260 19.54 25.23 33.85
C ARG A 260 19.39 25.36 35.36
N ILE A 261 18.37 24.75 35.95
CA ILE A 261 18.22 24.63 37.39
C ILE A 261 19.34 23.77 37.97
N ASP A 262 19.66 22.64 37.34
CA ASP A 262 20.72 21.72 37.76
C ASP A 262 22.11 22.40 37.68
N ASP A 263 22.33 23.24 36.65
CA ASP A 263 23.51 24.08 36.47
C ASP A 263 23.56 25.30 37.40
N LYS A 264 22.55 25.49 38.26
CA LYS A 264 22.43 26.59 39.22
C LYS A 264 22.43 27.97 38.57
N ILE A 265 21.92 28.08 37.34
CA ILE A 265 21.74 29.36 36.67
C ILE A 265 20.74 30.22 37.49
N PRO A 266 20.99 31.52 37.66
CA PRO A 266 20.08 32.39 38.41
C PRO A 266 18.65 32.36 37.84
N PRO A 267 17.59 32.34 38.68
CA PRO A 267 16.20 32.29 38.22
C PRO A 267 15.83 33.41 37.25
N THR A 268 16.44 34.59 37.39
CA THR A 268 16.25 35.74 36.49
C THR A 268 16.73 35.44 35.06
N GLU A 269 17.84 34.74 34.91
CA GLU A 269 18.39 34.34 33.61
C GLU A 269 17.58 33.20 32.99
N ILE A 270 17.11 32.24 33.79
CA ILE A 270 16.21 31.18 33.34
C ILE A 270 14.89 31.79 32.82
N HIS A 271 14.33 32.77 33.53
CA HIS A 271 13.11 33.47 33.09
C HIS A 271 13.32 34.22 31.76
N GLN A 272 14.44 34.94 31.61
CA GLN A 272 14.78 35.61 30.36
C GLN A 272 14.96 34.61 29.20
N TRP A 273 15.58 33.47 29.47
CA TRP A 273 15.74 32.41 28.48
C TRP A 273 14.38 31.84 28.04
N VAL A 274 13.47 31.54 28.99
CA VAL A 274 12.12 31.04 28.67
C VAL A 274 11.34 32.05 27.82
N LEU A 275 11.40 33.35 28.16
CA LEU A 275 10.76 34.39 27.36
C LEU A 275 11.30 34.42 25.93
N GLY A 276 12.62 34.34 25.77
CA GLY A 276 13.24 34.28 24.44
C GLY A 276 12.83 33.05 23.62
N GLN A 277 12.65 31.88 24.26
CA GLN A 277 12.16 30.68 23.57
C GLN A 277 10.68 30.76 23.19
N ALA A 278 9.86 31.41 24.02
CA ALA A 278 8.43 31.60 23.74
C ALA A 278 8.20 32.52 22.53
N GLU A 279 8.99 33.59 22.39
CA GLU A 279 8.92 34.50 21.24
C GLU A 279 9.31 33.84 19.92
N VAL A 280 10.28 32.93 19.94
CA VAL A 280 10.77 32.21 18.73
C VAL A 280 9.84 31.07 18.33
N SER A 281 9.20 30.41 19.29
CA SER A 281 8.44 29.17 19.06
C SER A 281 6.94 29.38 18.81
N SER A 282 6.47 30.63 18.79
CA SER A 282 5.04 30.99 18.67
C SER A 282 4.12 30.17 19.58
N LEU A 283 4.60 29.95 20.83
CA LEU A 283 3.86 29.32 21.92
C LEU A 283 2.73 30.21 22.43
#